data_AF-A0AAW2IJ54-F1
#
_entry.id   AF-A0AAW2IJ54-F1
#
_cell.length_a   1.000
_cell.length_b   1.000
_cell.length_c   1.000
_cell.angle_alpha   90.00
_cell.angle_beta   90.00
_cell.angle_gamma   90.00
#
_symmetry.space_group_name_H-M   'P 1'
#
loop_
_entity.id
_entity.type
_entity.pdbx_description
1 polymer ?
#
loop_
_entity_poly.entity_id
_entity_poly.type
_entity_poly.pdbx_seq_one_letter_code
_entity_poly.pdbx_strand_id
1 'polypeptide(L)'
;MMRACTMEFKGNWDDHLPLMEFIYNNSFHSSICMAPYEALYGRRCCSPVCWDIEGLRQLEGPELVQEIEEKIRIVKKCLKAAQDRQKSNADKHRREMEYEMGDKIFLKVSPWKGILRFGKQGTLSSRYLARMKSLKELDR
;
A
#
# COMPACT_ATOMS: atom_id res chain seq x y z
N MET A 1 4.12 -6.98 -1.24
CA MET A 1 4.73 -7.80 -0.18
C MET A 1 4.42 -9.28 -0.43
N MET A 2 3.15 -9.72 -0.33
CA MET A 2 2.73 -11.12 -0.54
C MET A 2 3.42 -11.82 -1.71
N ARG A 3 3.31 -11.27 -2.94
CA ARG A 3 3.93 -11.85 -4.13
C ARG A 3 5.45 -12.01 -4.05
N ALA A 4 6.14 -11.13 -3.32
CA ALA A 4 7.59 -11.23 -3.14
C ALA A 4 7.94 -12.33 -2.15
N CYS A 5 7.24 -12.38 -1.01
CA CYS A 5 7.44 -13.44 -0.03
C CYS A 5 7.10 -14.83 -0.58
N THR A 6 6.04 -14.97 -1.38
CA THR A 6 5.71 -16.25 -2.03
C THR A 6 6.81 -16.74 -2.98
N MET A 7 7.57 -15.82 -3.60
CA MET A 7 8.72 -16.21 -4.43
C MET A 7 9.92 -16.65 -3.58
N GLU A 8 10.16 -16.00 -2.45
CA GLU A 8 11.26 -16.36 -1.51
C GLU A 8 10.98 -17.69 -0.80
N PHE A 9 9.76 -17.88 -0.30
CA PHE A 9 9.34 -19.08 0.43
C PHE A 9 8.93 -20.25 -0.48
N LYS A 10 8.85 -20.03 -1.80
CA LYS A 10 8.48 -21.05 -2.79
C LYS A 10 7.15 -21.74 -2.43
N GLY A 11 7.07 -23.06 -2.58
CA GLY A 11 5.85 -23.85 -2.38
C GLY A 11 5.29 -23.87 -0.95
N ASN A 12 6.01 -23.37 0.04
CA ASN A 12 5.63 -23.39 1.47
C ASN A 12 5.25 -21.99 1.98
N TRP A 13 4.72 -21.14 1.11
CA TRP A 13 4.40 -19.76 1.46
C TRP A 13 3.20 -19.66 2.42
N ASP A 14 2.32 -20.67 2.38
CA ASP A 14 1.13 -20.81 3.22
C ASP A 14 1.48 -21.06 4.68
N ASP A 15 2.49 -21.88 4.95
CA ASP A 15 3.05 -22.10 6.30
C ASP A 15 3.58 -20.80 6.93
N HIS A 16 3.95 -19.82 6.11
CA HIS A 16 4.50 -18.53 6.55
C HIS A 16 3.50 -17.39 6.47
N LEU A 17 2.27 -17.65 6.02
CA LEU A 17 1.21 -16.65 5.91
C LEU A 17 0.91 -15.95 7.24
N PRO A 18 0.81 -16.65 8.40
CA PRO A 18 0.55 -16.00 9.68
C PRO A 18 1.67 -15.02 10.06
N LEU A 19 2.93 -15.39 9.83
CA LEU A 19 4.08 -14.53 10.11
C LEU A 19 4.09 -13.30 9.20
N MET A 20 3.76 -13.49 7.92
CA MET A 20 3.70 -12.40 6.95
C MET A 20 2.59 -11.40 7.26
N GLU A 21 1.40 -11.88 7.61
CA GLU A 21 0.28 -11.06 8.05
C GLU A 21 0.64 -10.30 9.33
N PHE A 22 1.24 -11.00 10.30
CA PHE A 22 1.69 -10.40 11.54
C PHE A 22 2.68 -9.25 11.30
N ILE A 23 3.70 -9.45 10.45
CA ILE A 23 4.68 -8.40 10.15
C ILE A 23 4.01 -7.23 9.44
N TYR A 24 3.11 -7.49 8.49
CA TYR A 24 2.40 -6.43 7.77
C TYR A 24 1.55 -5.57 8.71
N ASN A 25 0.73 -6.20 9.56
CA ASN A 25 -0.18 -5.51 10.48
C ASN A 25 0.57 -4.69 11.55
N ASN A 26 1.81 -5.08 11.87
CA ASN A 26 2.66 -4.41 12.86
C ASN A 26 3.71 -3.50 12.25
N SER A 27 3.76 -3.37 10.92
CA SER A 27 4.68 -2.45 10.25
C SER A 27 4.09 -1.05 10.14
N PHE A 28 4.95 -0.04 10.24
CA PHE A 28 4.55 1.36 10.09
C PHE A 28 4.03 1.66 8.68
N HIS A 29 2.87 2.31 8.59
CA HIS A 29 2.29 2.79 7.34
C HIS A 29 2.26 4.33 7.33
N SER A 30 2.95 4.94 6.37
CA SER A 30 3.08 6.39 6.27
C SER A 30 1.76 7.13 6.05
N SER A 31 0.77 6.51 5.40
CA SER A 31 -0.54 7.15 5.14
C SER A 31 -1.41 7.30 6.38
N ILE A 32 -1.21 6.45 7.39
CA ILE A 32 -1.94 6.49 8.67
C ILE A 32 -1.05 6.91 9.83
N CYS A 33 0.25 7.12 9.59
CA CYS A 33 1.25 7.48 10.58
C CYS A 33 1.36 6.52 11.79
N MET A 34 1.00 5.25 11.61
CA MET A 34 1.06 4.20 12.64
C MET A 34 0.99 2.81 11.99
N ALA A 35 1.07 1.75 12.78
CA ALA A 35 0.82 0.39 12.27
C ALA A 35 -0.69 0.12 12.16
N PRO A 36 -1.17 -0.69 11.18
CA PRO A 36 -2.58 -1.10 11.11
C PRO A 36 -3.13 -1.70 12.42
N TYR A 37 -2.32 -2.47 13.14
CA TYR A 37 -2.67 -3.01 14.47
C TYR A 37 -2.92 -1.90 15.48
N GLU A 38 -2.07 -0.88 15.51
CA GLU A 38 -2.20 0.28 16.41
C GLU A 38 -3.46 1.08 16.07
N ALA A 39 -3.74 1.27 14.78
CA ALA A 39 -4.95 1.95 14.33
C ALA A 39 -6.23 1.20 14.74
N LEU A 40 -6.19 -0.14 14.73
CA LEU A 40 -7.34 -0.98 15.07
C LEU A 40 -7.58 -1.08 16.57
N TYR A 41 -6.52 -1.25 17.37
CA TYR A 41 -6.62 -1.56 18.80
C TYR A 41 -6.25 -0.39 19.72
N GLY A 42 -5.75 0.72 19.18
CA GLY A 42 -5.31 1.90 19.95
C GLY A 42 -4.06 1.66 20.80
N ARG A 43 -3.35 0.54 20.59
CA ARG A 43 -2.15 0.16 21.35
C ARG A 43 -1.15 -0.57 20.48
N ARG A 44 0.11 -0.53 20.89
CA ARG A 44 1.18 -1.29 20.24
C ARG A 44 1.02 -2.79 20.50
N CYS A 45 1.42 -3.61 19.55
CA CYS A 45 1.39 -5.06 19.71
C CYS A 45 2.37 -5.51 20.80
N CYS A 46 1.91 -6.44 21.64
CA CYS A 46 2.64 -6.99 22.78
C CYS A 46 3.11 -8.42 22.54
N SER A 47 3.54 -8.73 21.32
CA SER A 47 4.16 -10.02 21.01
C SER A 47 5.66 -9.97 21.34
N PRO A 48 6.29 -11.07 21.81
CA PRO A 48 7.75 -11.15 21.94
C PRO A 48 8.48 -10.76 20.65
N VAL A 49 7.90 -11.10 19.50
CA VAL A 49 8.40 -10.72 18.16
C VAL A 49 8.36 -9.19 17.92
N CYS A 50 7.49 -8.45 18.61
CA CYS A 50 7.37 -6.99 18.53
C CYS A 50 8.24 -6.23 19.54
N TRP A 51 8.64 -6.85 20.65
CA TRP A 51 9.36 -6.16 21.74
C TRP A 51 10.87 -6.34 21.64
N ASP A 52 11.34 -7.58 21.49
CA ASP A 52 12.73 -7.87 21.17
C ASP A 52 12.88 -9.36 20.82
N ILE A 53 13.72 -9.67 19.84
CA ILE A 53 14.11 -11.06 19.54
C ILE A 53 14.71 -11.70 20.80
N GLU A 54 15.36 -10.91 21.65
CA GLU A 54 15.90 -11.33 22.94
C GLU A 54 14.83 -11.86 23.91
N GLY A 55 13.62 -11.28 23.91
CA GLY A 55 12.49 -11.78 24.69
C GLY A 55 11.96 -13.11 24.16
N LEU A 56 12.07 -13.33 22.84
CA LEU A 56 11.77 -14.61 22.21
C LEU A 56 12.84 -15.67 22.54
N ARG A 57 14.13 -15.29 22.63
CA ARG A 57 15.26 -16.16 23.05
C ARG A 57 15.16 -16.66 24.48
N GLN A 58 14.48 -15.92 25.36
CA GLN A 58 14.26 -16.35 26.74
C GLN A 58 13.09 -17.35 26.87
N LEU A 59 12.13 -17.31 25.94
CA LEU A 59 10.93 -18.16 25.94
C LEU A 59 11.10 -19.43 25.09
N GLU A 60 11.87 -19.34 24.01
CA GLU A 60 12.06 -20.40 23.02
C GLU A 60 13.55 -20.76 22.87
N GLY A 61 13.84 -21.99 22.42
CA GLY A 61 15.22 -22.44 22.19
C GLY A 61 15.96 -21.61 21.12
N PRO A 62 17.30 -21.48 21.21
CA PRO A 62 18.09 -20.61 20.32
C PRO A 62 17.99 -20.99 18.83
N GLU A 63 17.76 -22.26 18.53
CA GLU A 63 17.61 -22.78 17.16
C GLU A 63 16.33 -22.24 16.48
N LEU A 64 15.19 -22.29 17.19
CA LEU A 64 13.91 -21.81 16.67
C LEU A 64 13.92 -20.29 16.48
N VAL A 65 14.59 -19.56 17.39
CA VAL A 65 14.67 -18.11 17.29
C VAL A 65 15.50 -17.68 16.08
N GLN A 66 16.61 -18.35 15.79
CA GLN A 66 17.39 -18.06 14.57
C GLN A 66 16.57 -18.29 13.31
N GLU A 67 15.77 -19.35 13.26
CA GLU A 67 14.90 -19.63 12.11
C GLU A 67 13.82 -18.55 11.93
N ILE A 68 13.17 -18.14 13.01
CA ILE A 68 12.16 -17.08 12.99
C ILE A 68 12.79 -15.73 12.59
N GLU A 69 13.96 -15.40 13.12
CA GLU A 69 14.71 -14.18 12.80
C GLU A 69 15.03 -14.10 11.29
N GLU A 70 15.46 -15.21 10.70
CA GLU A 70 15.74 -15.29 9.26
C GLU A 70 14.48 -15.08 8.43
N LYS A 71 13.38 -15.73 8.80
CA LYS A 71 12.08 -15.54 8.12
C LYS A 71 11.59 -14.10 8.23
N ILE A 72 11.71 -13.48 9.41
CA ILE A 72 11.36 -12.07 9.63
C ILE A 72 12.19 -11.16 8.71
N ARG A 73 13.50 -11.42 8.60
CA ARG A 73 14.41 -10.68 7.73
C ARG A 73 13.96 -10.71 6.27
N ILE A 74 13.59 -11.88 5.78
CA ILE A 74 13.07 -12.08 4.41
C ILE A 74 11.77 -11.28 4.20
N VAL A 75 10.80 -11.39 5.11
CA VAL A 75 9.51 -10.69 4.98
C VAL A 75 9.69 -9.18 5.02
N LYS A 76 10.52 -8.65 5.93
CA LYS A 76 10.84 -7.21 6.00
C LYS A 76 11.47 -6.71 4.70
N LYS A 77 12.41 -7.46 4.13
CA LYS A 77 13.03 -7.15 2.82
C LYS A 77 11.98 -7.11 1.70
N CYS A 78 11.08 -8.10 1.67
CA CYS A 78 9.99 -8.18 0.71
C CYS A 78 8.97 -7.04 0.84
N LEU A 79 8.66 -6.64 2.07
CA LEU A 79 7.80 -5.50 2.37
C LEU A 79 8.42 -4.21 1.86
N LYS A 80 9.69 -3.95 2.20
CA LYS A 80 10.42 -2.76 1.77
C LYS A 80 10.50 -2.66 0.25
N ALA A 81 10.90 -3.73 -0.43
CA ALA A 81 10.95 -3.77 -1.89
C ALA A 81 9.57 -3.54 -2.54
N ALA A 82 8.48 -3.99 -1.90
CA ALA A 82 7.13 -3.73 -2.40
C ALA A 82 6.71 -2.27 -2.23
N GLN A 83 7.02 -1.65 -1.08
CA GLN A 83 6.78 -0.23 -0.85
C GLN A 83 7.57 0.62 -1.84
N ASP A 84 8.85 0.31 -2.06
CA ASP A 84 9.70 1.04 -2.99
C ASP A 84 9.21 0.91 -4.44
N ARG A 85 8.74 -0.28 -4.85
CA ARG A 85 8.08 -0.48 -6.15
C ARG A 85 6.79 0.31 -6.28
N GLN A 86 5.94 0.32 -5.24
CA GLN A 86 4.71 1.11 -5.23
C GLN A 86 5.01 2.60 -5.40
N LYS A 87 5.99 3.10 -4.64
CA LYS A 87 6.48 4.48 -4.73
C LYS A 87 7.00 4.78 -6.14
N SER A 88 7.93 3.98 -6.64
CA SER A 88 8.49 4.17 -7.99
C SER A 88 7.41 4.13 -9.08
N ASN A 89 6.44 3.22 -9.01
CA ASN A 89 5.35 3.14 -9.99
C ASN A 89 4.42 4.37 -9.93
N ALA A 90 4.11 4.83 -8.71
CA ALA A 90 3.30 6.04 -8.51
C ALA A 90 4.03 7.28 -9.03
N ASP A 91 5.32 7.40 -8.73
CA ASP A 91 6.14 8.56 -9.08
C ASP A 91 6.45 8.59 -10.59
N LYS A 92 6.69 7.43 -11.23
CA LYS A 92 7.09 7.32 -12.65
C LYS A 92 6.13 8.01 -13.64
N HIS A 93 4.84 8.10 -13.31
CA HIS A 93 3.82 8.71 -14.17
C HIS A 93 3.24 10.00 -13.60
N ARG A 94 3.73 10.44 -12.44
CA ARG A 94 3.32 11.71 -11.85
C ARG A 94 4.07 12.82 -12.59
N ARG A 95 3.33 13.65 -13.33
CA ARG A 95 3.82 14.96 -13.76
C ARG A 95 3.18 15.96 -12.81
N GLU A 96 3.99 16.79 -12.19
CA GLU A 96 3.47 18.02 -11.59
C GLU A 96 2.88 18.84 -12.73
N MET A 97 1.57 19.03 -12.67
CA MET A 97 0.80 19.74 -13.67
C MET A 97 0.16 20.90 -12.94
N GLU A 98 0.81 22.04 -13.03
CA GLU A 98 0.28 23.31 -12.54
C GLU A 98 -0.67 23.86 -13.61
N TYR A 99 -1.83 24.34 -13.18
CA TYR A 99 -2.81 24.96 -14.06
C TYR A 99 -3.00 26.41 -13.63
N GLU A 100 -2.84 27.34 -14.55
CA GLU A 100 -3.13 28.73 -14.27
C GLU A 100 -4.64 28.99 -14.33
N MET A 101 -5.13 30.02 -13.64
CA MET A 101 -6.53 30.43 -13.76
C MET A 101 -6.86 30.80 -15.21
N GLY A 102 -7.90 30.19 -15.76
CA GLY A 102 -8.31 30.39 -17.16
C GLY A 102 -7.83 29.31 -18.12
N ASP A 103 -6.98 28.38 -17.68
CA ASP A 103 -6.55 27.23 -18.47
C ASP A 103 -7.71 26.32 -18.87
N LYS A 104 -7.62 25.82 -20.09
CA LYS A 104 -8.64 25.03 -20.76
C LYS A 104 -8.40 23.53 -20.53
N ILE A 105 -9.05 22.97 -19.51
CA ILE A 105 -8.89 21.56 -19.11
C ILE A 105 -10.10 20.69 -19.53
N PHE A 106 -9.84 19.41 -19.75
CA PHE A 106 -10.88 18.39 -19.99
C PHE A 106 -11.20 17.66 -18.68
N LEU A 107 -12.44 17.77 -18.21
CA LEU A 107 -12.86 17.10 -16.98
C LEU A 107 -13.28 15.66 -17.26
N LYS A 108 -12.58 14.68 -16.69
CA LYS A 108 -13.00 13.27 -16.76
C LYS A 108 -14.27 13.07 -15.93
N VAL A 109 -15.31 12.53 -16.54
CA VAL A 109 -16.59 12.22 -15.87
C VAL A 109 -16.62 10.77 -15.40
N SER A 110 -17.27 10.52 -14.27
CA SER A 110 -17.55 9.15 -13.85
C SER A 110 -18.50 8.48 -14.84
N PRO A 111 -18.42 7.16 -15.05
CA PRO A 111 -19.28 6.45 -15.99
C PRO A 111 -20.77 6.74 -15.78
N TRP A 112 -21.23 6.75 -14.52
CA TRP A 112 -22.61 7.04 -14.15
C TRP A 112 -23.07 8.47 -14.51
N LYS A 113 -22.23 9.49 -14.27
CA LYS A 113 -22.52 10.87 -14.69
C LYS A 113 -22.47 11.04 -16.21
N GLY A 114 -21.60 10.28 -16.89
CA GLY A 114 -21.52 10.25 -18.34
C GLY A 114 -22.80 9.70 -18.97
N ILE A 115 -23.35 8.62 -18.42
CA ILE A 115 -24.62 8.02 -18.87
C ILE A 115 -25.78 9.02 -18.70
N LEU A 116 -25.89 9.65 -17.51
CA LEU A 116 -26.96 10.60 -17.23
C LEU A 116 -26.91 11.84 -18.14
N ARG A 117 -25.71 12.31 -18.50
CA ARG A 117 -25.53 13.55 -19.30
C ARG A 117 -25.53 13.31 -20.80
N PHE A 118 -24.96 12.21 -21.27
CA PHE A 118 -24.78 11.94 -22.69
C PHE A 118 -25.72 10.87 -23.23
N GLY A 119 -26.49 10.19 -22.36
CA GLY A 119 -27.48 9.17 -22.73
C GLY A 119 -26.87 7.93 -23.41
N LYS A 120 -25.55 7.85 -23.53
CA LYS A 120 -24.83 6.78 -24.24
C LYS A 120 -23.86 6.09 -23.30
N GLN A 121 -24.06 4.79 -23.12
CA GLN A 121 -23.11 3.90 -22.47
C GLN A 121 -22.50 3.00 -23.55
N GLY A 122 -21.18 3.02 -23.68
CA GLY A 122 -20.49 2.14 -24.62
C GLY A 122 -19.00 2.41 -24.68
N THR A 123 -18.26 1.49 -25.29
CA THR A 123 -16.79 1.51 -25.38
C THR A 123 -16.23 2.79 -26.04
N LEU A 124 -17.06 3.52 -26.80
CA LEU A 124 -16.73 4.76 -27.53
C LEU A 124 -17.43 6.03 -26.99
N SER A 125 -18.13 5.97 -25.84
CA SER A 125 -18.72 7.19 -25.25
C SER A 125 -17.61 8.11 -24.71
N SER A 126 -17.73 9.43 -24.92
CA SER A 126 -16.77 10.39 -24.38
C SER A 126 -16.68 10.27 -22.87
N ARG A 127 -15.46 10.07 -22.36
CA ARG A 127 -15.17 10.04 -20.92
C ARG A 127 -14.84 11.41 -20.34
N TYR A 128 -14.83 12.44 -21.18
CA TYR A 128 -14.47 13.80 -20.81
C TYR A 128 -15.59 14.78 -21.18
N LEU A 129 -15.86 15.72 -20.29
CA LEU A 129 -16.68 16.89 -20.60
C LEU A 129 -15.88 17.83 -21.51
N ALA A 130 -16.62 18.67 -22.24
CA ALA A 130 -16.04 19.72 -23.06
C ALA A 130 -15.12 20.65 -22.25
N ARG A 131 -14.29 21.40 -22.98
CA ARG A 131 -13.27 22.29 -22.45
C ARG A 131 -13.85 23.27 -21.42
N MET A 132 -13.44 23.15 -20.17
CA MET A 132 -13.81 24.06 -19.08
C MET A 132 -12.60 24.91 -18.69
N LYS A 133 -12.86 26.14 -18.22
CA LYS A 133 -11.82 27.00 -17.65
C LYS A 133 -11.56 26.59 -16.19
N SER A 134 -10.30 26.48 -15.80
CA SER A 134 -9.91 26.41 -14.39
C SER A 134 -10.40 27.69 -13.68
N LEU A 135 -11.09 27.53 -12.56
CA LEU A 135 -11.66 28.64 -11.78
C LEU A 135 -10.83 28.97 -10.54
N LYS A 136 -10.25 27.95 -9.91
CA LYS A 136 -9.33 28.06 -8.78
C LYS A 136 -8.72 26.69 -8.50
N GLU A 137 -7.48 26.68 -8.05
CA GLU A 137 -6.85 25.49 -7.49
C GLU A 137 -7.42 25.22 -6.09
N LEU A 138 -7.62 23.96 -5.75
CA LEU A 138 -7.98 23.50 -4.42
C LEU A 138 -6.73 22.81 -3.87
N ASP A 139 -6.00 23.50 -3.01
CA ASP A 139 -4.89 22.89 -2.28
C ASP A 139 -5.41 21.65 -1.54
N ARG A 140 -4.65 20.56 -1.66
CA ARG A 140 -5.01 19.22 -1.15
C ARG A 140 -4.19 18.85 0.06
#